data_AF-A0A060CCL5-F1
#
_entry.id   AF-A0A060CCL5-F1
#
_cell.length_a   1.000
_cell.length_b   1.000
_cell.length_c   1.000
_cell.angle_alpha   90.00
_cell.angle_beta   90.00
_cell.angle_gamma   90.00
#
_symmetry.space_group_name_H-M   'P 1'
#
loop_
_entity.id
_entity.type
_entity.pdbx_description
1 polymer ?
#
loop_
_entity_poly.entity_id
_entity_poly.type
_entity_poly.pdbx_seq_one_letter_code
_entity_poly.pdbx_strand_id
1 'polypeptide(L)' 'MIVSPSRDNVDIYSQLKNRVDKLVGAINGRFSTLDWTPVYYFYRSFQFEELVALYRLSDIALVT' A
#
# COMPACT_ATOMS: atom_id res chain seq x y z
N MET A 1 -1.72 3.14 0.27
CA MET A 1 -2.08 1.89 -0.42
C MET A 1 -2.09 0.76 0.59
N ILE A 2 -3.23 0.08 0.71
CA ILE A 2 -3.41 -1.05 1.63
C ILE A 2 -3.54 -2.30 0.79
N VAL A 3 -2.70 -3.29 1.06
CA VAL A 3 -2.73 -4.60 0.38
C VAL A 3 -2.88 -5.67 1.46
N SER A 4 -4.02 -6.36 1.44
CA SER A 4 -4.20 -7.52 2.29
C SER A 4 -3.50 -8.71 1.63
N PRO A 5 -2.56 -9.39 2.31
CA PRO A 5 -2.02 -10.64 1.80
C PRO A 5 -3.18 -11.61 1.59
N SER A 6 -3.22 -12.23 0.42
CA SER A 6 -4.17 -13.29 0.11
C SER A 6 -3.43 -14.38 -0.65
N ARG A 7 -3.45 -15.60 -0.10
CA ARG A 7 -2.82 -16.81 -0.65
C ARG A 7 -1.33 -16.62 -0.98
N ASP A 8 -0.51 -16.49 0.07
CA ASP A 8 0.96 -16.34 0.00
C ASP A 8 1.74 -17.54 -0.58
N ASN A 9 1.07 -18.59 -1.06
CA ASN A 9 1.68 -19.83 -1.57
C ASN A 9 1.81 -19.90 -3.11
N VAL A 10 1.66 -18.77 -3.81
CA VAL A 10 1.69 -18.71 -5.28
C VAL A 10 2.76 -17.71 -5.71
N ASP A 11 3.82 -18.19 -6.37
CA ASP A 11 5.01 -17.43 -6.79
C ASP A 11 4.70 -16.11 -7.51
N ILE A 12 3.57 -16.05 -8.22
CA ILE A 12 3.11 -14.88 -8.97
C ILE A 12 2.84 -13.68 -8.03
N TYR A 13 2.29 -13.90 -6.83
CA TYR A 13 2.03 -12.81 -5.88
C TYR A 13 3.31 -12.27 -5.26
N SER A 14 4.33 -13.11 -5.07
CA SER A 14 5.65 -12.68 -4.60
C SER A 14 6.34 -11.76 -5.61
N GLN A 15 6.27 -12.08 -6.90
CA GLN A 15 6.82 -11.22 -7.96
C GLN A 15 6.08 -9.88 -8.04
N LEU A 16 4.75 -9.89 -7.96
CA LEU A 16 3.95 -8.67 -7.96
C LEU A 16 4.27 -7.79 -6.76
N LYS A 17 4.33 -8.37 -5.55
CA LYS A 17 4.74 -7.68 -4.32
C LYS A 17 6.10 -7.01 -4.51
N ASN A 18 7.11 -7.76 -4.98
CA ASN A 18 8.44 -7.22 -5.21
C ASN A 18 8.45 -6.04 -6.20
N ARG A 19 7.61 -6.09 -7.24
CA ARG A 19 7.47 -4.99 -8.20
C ARG A 19 6.85 -3.76 -7.54
N VAL A 20 5.79 -3.94 -6.74
CA VAL A 20 5.12 -2.85 -6.02
C VAL A 20 6.08 -2.22 -5.00
N ASP A 21 6.77 -3.04 -4.20
CA ASP A 21 7.73 -2.58 -3.18
C ASP A 21 8.83 -1.70 -3.81
N LYS A 22 9.35 -2.10 -4.98
CA LYS A 22 10.33 -1.31 -5.75
C LYS A 22 9.77 0.01 -6.26
N LEU A 23 8.54 0.01 -6.77
CA LEU A 23 7.89 1.22 -7.28
C LEU A 23 7.62 2.22 -6.15
N VAL A 24 7.08 1.75 -5.02
CA VAL A 24 6.85 2.58 -3.83
C VAL A 24 8.17 3.15 -3.33
N GLY A 25 9.21 2.33 -3.24
CA GLY A 25 10.55 2.76 -2.84
C GLY A 25 11.13 3.83 -3.77
N ALA A 26 10.99 3.66 -5.09
CA ALA A 26 11.46 4.64 -6.07
C ALA A 26 10.68 5.98 -6.00
N ILE A 27 9.36 5.94 -5.80
CA ILE A 27 8.53 7.14 -5.65
C ILE A 27 8.92 7.87 -4.36
N ASN A 28 8.94 7.18 -3.22
CA ASN A 28 9.29 7.80 -1.95
C ASN A 28 10.74 8.31 -1.96
N GLY A 29 11.69 7.55 -2.50
CA GLY A 29 13.08 7.99 -2.62
C GLY A 29 13.26 9.26 -3.47
N ARG A 30 12.37 9.50 -4.44
CA ARG A 30 12.42 10.70 -5.29
C ARG A 30 11.71 11.91 -4.70
N PHE A 31 10.61 11.69 -3.96
CA PHE A 31 9.68 12.76 -3.59
C PHE A 31 9.52 12.97 -2.08
N SER A 32 10.02 12.07 -1.24
CA SER A 32 9.98 12.24 0.21
C SER A 32 10.81 13.44 0.65
N THR A 33 10.34 14.08 1.71
CA THR A 33 11.07 15.11 2.46
C THR A 33 11.28 14.62 3.89
N LEU A 34 11.94 15.42 4.73
CA LEU A 34 12.18 15.05 6.13
C LEU A 34 10.87 14.76 6.89
N ASP A 35 9.81 15.51 6.58
CA ASP A 35 8.54 15.49 7.33
C ASP A 35 7.39 14.84 6.55
N TRP A 36 7.64 14.34 5.33
CA TRP A 36 6.57 13.82 4.47
C TRP A 36 6.97 12.60 3.65
N THR A 37 6.12 11.57 3.71
CA THR A 37 6.18 10.38 2.85
C THR A 37 5.01 10.40 1.87
N PRO A 38 5.26 10.45 0.55
CA PRO A 38 4.21 10.53 -0.45
C PRO A 38 3.33 9.28 -0.53
N VAL A 39 3.93 8.08 -0.44
CA VAL A 39 3.19 6.82 -0.55
C VAL A 39 3.38 5.98 0.71
N TYR A 40 2.34 5.94 1.54
CA TYR A 40 2.23 4.97 2.63
C TYR A 40 1.74 3.63 2.07
N TYR A 41 2.55 2.59 2.18
CA TYR A 41 2.25 1.25 1.70
C TYR A 41 2.21 0.25 2.85
N PHE A 42 1.08 -0.44 3.00
CA PHE A 42 0.85 -1.41 4.06
C PHE A 42 0.57 -2.78 3.44
N TYR A 43 1.49 -3.72 3.60
CA TYR A 43 1.29 -5.13 3.24
C TYR A 43 0.82 -5.92 4.47
N ARG A 44 -0.41 -5.64 4.91
CA ARG A 44 -1.08 -6.31 6.04
C ARG A 44 -2.59 -6.15 5.93
N SER A 45 -3.32 -7.06 6.58
CA SER A 45 -4.76 -6.91 6.77
C SER A 45 -5.04 -5.91 7.90
N PHE A 46 -6.11 -5.15 7.76
CA PHE A 46 -6.68 -4.28 8.78
C PHE A 46 -8.05 -4.83 9.20
N GLN A 47 -8.50 -4.54 10.42
CA GLN A 47 -9.86 -4.85 10.83
C GLN A 47 -10.86 -4.02 10.02
N PHE A 48 -12.10 -4.49 9.93
CA PHE A 48 -13.14 -3.85 9.13
C PHE A 48 -13.37 -2.40 9.56
N GLU A 49 -13.41 -2.16 10.88
CA GLU A 49 -13.64 -0.84 11.47
C GLU A 49 -12.51 0.15 11.13
N GLU A 50 -11.26 -0.34 11.10
CA GLU A 50 -10.09 0.47 10.71
C GLU A 50 -10.16 0.86 9.23
N LEU A 51 -10.56 -0.07 8.35
CA LEU A 51 -10.74 0.21 6.92
C LEU A 51 -11.83 1.24 6.68
N VAL A 52 -12.98 1.12 7.38
CA VAL A 52 -14.07 2.08 7.28
C VAL A 52 -13.61 3.48 7.72
N ALA A 53 -12.84 3.58 8.80
CA ALA A 53 -12.27 4.84 9.23
C ALA A 53 -11.34 5.44 8.17
N LEU A 54 -10.46 4.63 7.56
CA LEU A 54 -9.56 5.08 6.50
C LEU A 54 -10.31 5.54 5.24
N TYR A 55 -11.37 4.84 4.84
CA TYR A 55 -12.24 5.27 3.74
C TYR A 55 -12.94 6.58 4.04
N ARG A 56 -13.35 6.81 5.29
CA ARG A 56 -13.99 8.07 5.70
C ARG A 56 -13.02 9.24 5.77
N LEU A 57 -11.76 8.99 6.15
CA LEU A 57 -10.71 10.00 6.23
C LEU A 57 -10.11 10.38 4.87
N SER A 58 -10.25 9.51 3.87
CA SER A 58 -9.67 9.73 2.55
C SER A 58 -10.57 10.62 1.70
N ASP A 59 -9.99 11.67 1.10
CA ASP A 59 -10.71 12.52 0.15
C ASP A 59 -11.03 11.78 -1.16
N ILE A 60 -10.19 10.82 -1.55
CA ILE A 60 -10.28 10.09 -2.82
C ILE A 60 -10.01 8.60 -2.58
N ALA A 61 -10.86 7.75 -3.15
CA ALA A 61 -10.62 6.31 -3.28
C ALA A 61 -10.21 5.98 -4.73
N LEU A 62 -9.01 5.41 -4.90
CA LEU A 62 -8.54 4.91 -6.20
C LEU A 62 -8.82 3.41 -6.30
N VAL A 63 -9.77 3.03 -7.15
CA VAL A 63 -10.16 1.63 -7.42
C VAL A 63 -10.06 1.41 -8.92
N THR A 64 -9.10 0.59 -9.35
CA THR A 64 -8.78 0.33 -10.76
C THR A 64 -8.51 -1.15 -11.00
#